data_AF-A0AAW1BF77-F1
#
_entry.id   AF-A0AAW1BF77-F1
#
_cell.length_a   1.000
_cell.length_b   1.000
_cell.length_c   1.000
_cell.angle_alpha   90.00
_cell.angle_beta   90.00
_cell.angle_gamma   90.00
#
_symmetry.space_group_name_H-M   'P 1'
#
loop_
_entity.id
_entity.type
_entity.pdbx_description
1 polymer ?
#
loop_
_entity_poly.entity_id
_entity_poly.type
_entity_poly.pdbx_seq_one_letter_code
_entity_poly.pdbx_strand_id
1 'polypeptide(L)'
;MLNPADNKFRGIFQKKTFESSRIHDNCGYNEKNLNVSQVDVYAGFFPDYSSVKNLNHWSQAKPPFYKIEDISVPIAVWSGGNDIAATKHDIESLLPRIIHLVFYKNIPDWAHFDPIWGLDAPQRFYPDVLELMQKYKD
;
A
#
# COMPACT_ATOMS: atom_id res chain seq x y z
N MET A 1 -18.85 30.88 12.06
CA MET A 1 -19.65 29.76 12.61
C MET A 1 -20.11 28.94 11.42
N LEU A 2 -19.63 27.70 11.24
CA LEU A 2 -20.00 26.85 10.11
C LEU A 2 -21.36 26.18 10.36
N ASN A 3 -22.19 26.10 9.33
CA ASN A 3 -23.59 25.65 9.39
C ASN A 3 -23.65 24.13 9.69
N PRO A 4 -24.49 23.67 10.63
CA PRO A 4 -24.67 22.26 10.94
C PRO A 4 -25.04 21.37 9.74
N ALA A 5 -25.69 21.94 8.71
CA ALA A 5 -26.02 21.23 7.48
C ALA A 5 -24.77 20.85 6.67
N ASP A 6 -23.76 21.72 6.63
CA ASP A 6 -22.52 21.52 5.85
C ASP A 6 -21.68 20.36 6.41
N ASN A 7 -21.72 20.16 7.73
CA ASN A 7 -21.08 19.00 8.37
C ASN A 7 -21.79 17.68 8.06
N LYS A 8 -23.12 17.70 7.93
CA LYS A 8 -23.90 16.51 7.58
C LYS A 8 -23.67 16.11 6.12
N PHE A 9 -23.59 17.08 5.20
CA PHE A 9 -23.28 16.83 3.80
C PHE A 9 -21.84 16.36 3.58
N ARG A 10 -20.86 16.96 4.28
CA ARG A 10 -19.47 16.47 4.28
C ARG A 10 -19.35 15.05 4.80
N GLY A 11 -20.05 14.71 5.90
CA GLY A 11 -20.06 13.36 6.44
C GLY A 11 -20.70 12.33 5.50
N ILE A 12 -21.75 12.71 4.76
CA ILE A 12 -22.39 11.83 3.77
C ILE A 12 -21.49 11.66 2.53
N PHE A 13 -20.82 12.72 2.09
CA PHE A 13 -19.91 12.67 0.94
C PHE A 13 -18.68 11.81 1.25
N GLN A 14 -18.01 12.04 2.38
CA GLN A 14 -16.87 11.21 2.83
C GLN A 14 -17.29 9.74 2.99
N LYS A 15 -18.48 9.48 3.56
CA LYS A 15 -18.97 8.11 3.71
C LYS A 15 -19.26 7.44 2.36
N LYS A 16 -19.74 8.18 1.35
CA LYS A 16 -19.96 7.65 0.00
C LYS A 16 -18.66 7.42 -0.77
N THR A 17 -17.67 8.31 -0.65
CA THR A 17 -16.33 8.09 -1.25
C THR A 17 -15.63 6.90 -0.59
N PHE A 18 -15.77 6.76 0.73
CA PHE A 18 -15.28 5.62 1.50
C PHE A 18 -16.01 4.30 1.19
N GLU A 19 -17.34 4.35 1.02
CA GLU A 19 -18.11 3.19 0.56
C GLU A 19 -17.77 2.81 -0.88
N SER A 20 -17.46 3.80 -1.74
CA SER A 20 -16.98 3.58 -3.10
C SER A 20 -15.60 2.92 -3.13
N SER A 21 -14.64 3.37 -2.32
CA SER A 21 -13.34 2.71 -2.19
C SER A 21 -13.48 1.29 -1.60
N ARG A 22 -14.46 1.06 -0.74
CA ARG A 22 -14.84 -0.28 -0.22
C ARG A 22 -15.20 -1.30 -1.30
N ILE A 23 -15.67 -0.86 -2.48
CA ILE A 23 -16.02 -1.74 -3.60
C ILE A 23 -14.81 -2.02 -4.50
N HIS A 24 -13.74 -1.22 -4.39
CA HIS A 24 -12.55 -1.32 -5.24
C HIS A 24 -11.32 -1.89 -4.53
N ASP A 25 -11.23 -1.78 -3.20
CA ASP A 25 -10.05 -2.18 -2.42
C ASP A 25 -10.25 -3.55 -1.73
N ASN A 26 -10.14 -4.63 -2.52
CA ASN A 26 -10.24 -6.02 -2.03
C ASN A 26 -9.05 -6.50 -1.18
N CYS A 27 -8.02 -5.67 -0.99
CA CYS A 27 -6.78 -6.01 -0.27
C CYS A 27 -6.78 -5.62 1.22
N GLY A 28 -7.88 -5.09 1.74
CA GLY A 28 -8.13 -4.95 3.18
C GLY A 28 -7.41 -3.76 3.83
N TYR A 29 -8.12 -3.05 4.70
CA TYR A 29 -7.61 -1.88 5.43
C TYR A 29 -7.91 -2.04 6.93
N ASN A 30 -7.11 -1.40 7.79
CA ASN A 30 -7.30 -1.45 9.23
C ASN A 30 -8.19 -0.28 9.72
N GLU A 31 -9.48 -0.56 9.92
CA GLU A 31 -10.48 0.43 10.37
C GLU A 31 -10.09 1.20 11.64
N LYS A 32 -9.32 0.57 12.54
CA LYS A 32 -8.94 1.17 13.82
C LYS A 32 -7.69 2.04 13.73
N ASN A 33 -6.93 1.91 12.65
CA ASN A 33 -5.66 2.58 12.45
C ASN A 33 -5.66 3.49 11.21
N LEU A 34 -6.84 3.77 10.65
CA LEU A 34 -6.96 4.49 9.39
C LEU A 34 -7.03 6.00 9.57
N ASN A 35 -6.19 6.75 8.83
CA ASN A 35 -6.33 8.20 8.73
C ASN A 35 -7.43 8.63 7.75
N VAL A 36 -8.69 8.65 8.22
CA VAL A 36 -9.88 9.00 7.44
C VAL A 36 -9.83 10.36 6.72
N SER A 37 -9.06 11.32 7.23
CA SER A 37 -8.98 12.67 6.62
C SER A 37 -8.14 12.70 5.33
N GLN A 38 -7.26 11.72 5.14
CA GLN A 38 -6.33 11.66 4.02
C GLN A 38 -6.75 10.66 2.94
N VAL A 39 -7.64 9.72 3.26
CA VAL A 39 -8.11 8.68 2.33
C VAL A 39 -8.65 9.28 1.03
N ASP A 40 -9.47 10.33 1.10
CA ASP A 40 -10.06 10.97 -0.09
C ASP A 40 -9.00 11.49 -1.07
N VAL A 41 -7.91 12.07 -0.55
CA VAL A 41 -6.84 12.63 -1.37
C VAL A 41 -6.13 11.51 -2.13
N TYR A 42 -5.83 10.40 -1.47
CA TYR A 42 -5.14 9.26 -2.09
C TYR A 42 -6.07 8.45 -3.02
N ALA A 43 -7.34 8.28 -2.65
CA ALA A 43 -8.34 7.58 -3.47
C ALA A 43 -8.54 8.23 -4.84
N GLY A 44 -8.47 9.56 -4.92
CA GLY A 44 -8.63 10.32 -6.17
C GLY A 44 -7.53 10.12 -7.22
N PHE A 45 -6.40 9.49 -6.86
CA PHE A 45 -5.29 9.20 -7.78
C PHE A 45 -5.18 7.72 -8.17
N PHE A 46 -6.09 6.85 -7.72
CA PHE A 46 -6.06 5.45 -8.12
C PHE A 46 -6.31 5.32 -9.63
N PRO A 47 -5.47 4.58 -10.37
CA PRO A 47 -5.58 4.54 -11.82
C PRO A 47 -6.84 3.82 -12.27
N ASP A 48 -7.47 4.36 -13.32
CA ASP A 48 -8.55 3.70 -14.05
C ASP A 48 -8.02 2.41 -14.70
N TYR A 49 -8.37 1.26 -14.12
CA TYR A 49 -8.04 -0.06 -14.66
C TYR A 49 -8.70 -0.34 -16.04
N SER A 50 -9.69 0.46 -16.44
CA SER A 50 -10.60 0.23 -17.57
C SER A 50 -10.13 0.78 -18.92
N SER A 51 -8.93 1.36 -19.01
CA SER A 51 -8.42 1.92 -20.27
C SER A 51 -8.17 0.82 -21.33
N VAL A 52 -8.66 1.04 -22.55
CA VAL A 52 -8.44 0.17 -23.73
C VAL A 52 -6.94 -0.04 -24.02
N LYS A 53 -6.10 0.95 -23.71
CA LYS A 53 -4.64 0.81 -23.83
C LYS A 53 -4.07 -0.20 -22.83
N ASN A 54 -4.64 -0.27 -21.62
CA ASN A 54 -4.25 -1.22 -20.59
C ASN A 54 -4.63 -2.64 -21.06
N LEU A 55 -5.86 -2.83 -21.52
CA LEU A 55 -6.33 -4.11 -22.06
C LEU A 55 -5.43 -4.66 -23.19
N ASN A 56 -5.03 -3.82 -24.16
CA ASN A 56 -4.13 -4.24 -25.23
C ASN A 56 -2.72 -4.62 -24.73
N HIS A 57 -2.20 -3.95 -23.71
CA HIS A 57 -0.89 -4.25 -23.13
C HIS A 57 -0.88 -5.62 -22.42
N TRP A 58 -1.94 -5.93 -21.66
CA TRP A 58 -2.10 -7.20 -20.95
C TRP A 58 -2.57 -8.35 -21.85
N SER A 59 -3.08 -8.05 -23.06
CA SER A 59 -3.47 -9.06 -24.07
C SER A 59 -2.30 -9.72 -24.80
N GLN A 60 -1.05 -9.48 -24.39
CA GLN A 60 0.11 -10.22 -24.91
C GLN A 60 0.01 -11.70 -24.51
N ALA A 61 0.18 -12.60 -25.49
CA ALA A 61 -0.09 -14.04 -25.34
C ALA A 61 0.72 -14.73 -24.22
N LYS A 62 1.85 -14.15 -23.81
CA LYS A 62 2.60 -14.58 -22.64
C LYS A 62 3.35 -13.37 -22.03
N PRO A 63 3.04 -12.94 -20.80
CA PRO A 63 3.82 -11.90 -20.15
C PRO A 63 5.26 -12.39 -19.89
N PRO A 64 6.27 -11.49 -19.95
CA PRO A 64 7.64 -11.85 -19.59
C PRO A 64 7.71 -12.29 -18.11
N PHE A 65 8.57 -13.27 -17.83
CA PHE A 65 8.83 -13.71 -16.46
C PHE A 65 9.97 -12.89 -15.87
N TYR A 66 9.73 -12.25 -14.73
CA TYR A 66 10.72 -11.46 -14.01
C TYR A 66 11.40 -12.33 -12.95
N LYS A 67 12.72 -12.46 -13.05
CA LYS A 67 13.53 -13.13 -12.04
C LYS A 67 13.90 -12.12 -10.97
N ILE A 68 13.49 -12.37 -9.73
CA ILE A 68 13.83 -11.52 -8.59
C ILE A 68 15.34 -11.54 -8.34
N GLU A 69 15.98 -12.64 -8.70
CA GLU A 69 17.41 -12.89 -8.54
C GLU A 69 18.26 -11.98 -9.44
N ASP A 70 17.69 -11.43 -10.52
CA ASP A 70 18.40 -10.52 -11.44
C ASP A 70 18.43 -9.07 -10.92
N ILE A 71 17.72 -8.76 -9.82
CA ILE A 71 17.68 -7.41 -9.25
C ILE A 71 18.97 -7.14 -8.47
N SER A 72 19.80 -6.22 -8.95
CA SER A 72 21.12 -5.88 -8.37
C SER A 72 21.09 -4.78 -7.30
N VAL A 73 19.97 -4.08 -7.14
CA VAL A 73 19.86 -2.97 -6.19
C VAL A 73 19.67 -3.47 -4.75
N PRO A 74 20.19 -2.75 -3.73
CA PRO A 74 19.87 -3.02 -2.33
C PRO A 74 18.36 -2.92 -2.08
N ILE A 75 17.78 -3.93 -1.45
CA ILE A 75 16.34 -4.01 -1.18
C ILE A 75 16.09 -4.06 0.32
N ALA A 76 15.19 -3.20 0.80
CA ALA A 76 14.63 -3.25 2.14
C ALA A 76 13.14 -3.62 2.05
N VAL A 77 12.68 -4.54 2.90
CA VAL A 77 11.30 -5.07 2.86
C VAL A 77 10.61 -4.84 4.20
N TRP A 78 9.37 -4.38 4.15
CA TRP A 78 8.44 -4.37 5.29
C TRP A 78 7.19 -5.17 4.91
N SER A 79 6.68 -5.98 5.84
CA SER A 79 5.48 -6.78 5.65
C SER A 79 4.48 -6.62 6.81
N GLY A 80 3.19 -6.73 6.50
CA GLY A 80 2.11 -6.76 7.48
C GLY A 80 1.67 -8.19 7.80
N GLY A 81 1.47 -8.52 9.08
CA GLY A 81 1.02 -9.87 9.46
C GLY A 81 -0.45 -10.16 9.16
N ASN A 82 -1.28 -9.11 9.03
CA ASN A 82 -2.68 -9.17 8.61
C ASN A 82 -2.86 -8.76 7.13
N ASP A 83 -1.77 -8.69 6.36
CA ASP A 83 -1.83 -8.35 4.94
C ASP A 83 -2.39 -9.55 4.14
N ILE A 84 -3.53 -9.32 3.48
CA ILE A 84 -4.20 -10.33 2.67
C ILE A 84 -3.80 -10.30 1.20
N ALA A 85 -3.07 -9.26 0.76
CA ALA A 85 -2.58 -9.12 -0.61
C ALA A 85 -1.11 -9.53 -0.73
N ALA A 86 -0.26 -9.10 0.21
CA ALA A 86 1.10 -9.61 0.36
C ALA A 86 1.13 -10.59 1.54
N THR A 87 0.57 -11.78 1.31
CA THR A 87 0.37 -12.75 2.39
C THR A 87 1.69 -13.21 2.98
N LYS A 88 1.64 -13.68 4.23
CA LYS A 88 2.81 -14.28 4.89
C LYS A 88 3.47 -15.38 4.04
N HIS A 89 2.68 -16.21 3.36
CA HIS A 89 3.20 -17.28 2.52
C HIS A 89 4.01 -16.76 1.32
N ASP A 90 3.52 -15.69 0.68
CA ASP A 90 4.20 -15.06 -0.44
C ASP A 90 5.50 -14.39 0.01
N ILE A 91 5.48 -13.70 1.16
CA ILE A 91 6.67 -13.09 1.76
C ILE A 91 7.73 -14.14 2.12
N GLU A 92 7.33 -15.24 2.78
CA GLU A 92 8.25 -16.34 3.13
C GLU A 92 8.87 -17.00 1.89
N SER A 93 8.13 -17.04 0.77
CA SER A 93 8.63 -17.55 -0.50
C SER A 93 9.51 -16.55 -1.26
N LEU A 94 9.26 -15.25 -1.09
CA LEU A 94 9.97 -14.15 -1.76
C LEU A 94 11.31 -13.83 -1.10
N LEU A 95 11.35 -13.70 0.23
CA LEU A 95 12.54 -13.23 0.96
C LEU A 95 13.82 -14.02 0.63
N PRO A 96 13.82 -15.36 0.51
CA PRO A 96 15.03 -16.13 0.17
C PRO A 96 15.54 -15.87 -1.25
N ARG A 97 14.70 -15.34 -2.14
CA ARG A 97 15.03 -15.07 -3.55
C ARG A 97 15.62 -13.68 -3.77
N ILE A 98 15.53 -12.80 -2.77
CA ILE A 98 16.09 -11.45 -2.83
C ILE A 98 17.58 -11.52 -2.47
N ILE A 99 18.44 -11.50 -3.50
CA ILE A 99 19.90 -11.64 -3.34
C ILE A 99 20.51 -10.49 -2.53
N HIS A 100 20.01 -9.26 -2.73
CA HIS A 100 20.54 -8.04 -2.11
C HIS A 100 19.61 -7.49 -1.01
N LEU A 101 19.07 -8.37 -0.16
CA LEU A 101 18.22 -7.97 0.98
C LEU A 101 19.09 -7.33 2.07
N VAL A 102 18.90 -6.03 2.31
CA VAL A 102 19.66 -5.27 3.32
C VAL A 102 18.90 -5.05 4.61
N PHE A 103 17.57 -5.20 4.59
CA PHE A 103 16.71 -5.02 5.75
C PHE A 103 15.38 -5.75 5.57
N TYR A 104 14.88 -6.37 6.63
CA TYR A 104 13.53 -6.92 6.67
C TYR A 104 12.88 -6.68 8.03
N LYS A 105 11.63 -6.22 8.03
CA LYS A 105 10.82 -6.04 9.24
C LYS A 105 9.38 -6.47 9.00
N ASN A 106 8.90 -7.39 9.82
CA ASN A 106 7.48 -7.74 9.86
C ASN A 106 6.76 -6.98 10.98
N ILE A 107 5.61 -6.41 10.64
CA ILE A 107 4.72 -5.72 11.57
C ILE A 107 3.42 -6.53 11.70
N PRO A 108 3.28 -7.36 12.76
CA PRO A 108 2.25 -8.41 12.80
C PRO A 108 0.80 -7.92 12.67
N ASP A 109 0.52 -6.72 13.18
CA ASP A 109 -0.82 -6.15 13.26
C ASP A 109 -1.21 -5.31 12.04
N TRP A 110 -0.28 -5.07 11.10
CA TRP A 110 -0.53 -4.30 9.89
C TRP A 110 -1.22 -5.11 8.79
N ALA A 111 -2.20 -4.47 8.16
CA ALA A 111 -2.84 -4.85 6.90
C ALA A 111 -2.18 -4.12 5.72
N HIS A 112 -2.63 -4.42 4.49
CA HIS A 112 -1.96 -3.99 3.26
C HIS A 112 -1.75 -2.47 3.14
N PHE A 113 -2.73 -1.68 3.59
CA PHE A 113 -2.69 -0.22 3.47
C PHE A 113 -2.10 0.51 4.70
N ASP A 114 -1.75 -0.19 5.79
CA ASP A 114 -1.14 0.45 6.96
C ASP A 114 0.17 1.21 6.67
N PRO A 115 1.05 0.78 5.73
CA PRO A 115 2.22 1.58 5.36
C PRO A 115 1.89 2.97 4.80
N ILE A 116 0.69 3.17 4.24
CA ILE A 116 0.26 4.43 3.62
C ILE A 116 -0.68 5.20 4.55
N TRP A 117 -1.62 4.51 5.21
CA TRP A 117 -2.70 5.14 5.97
C TRP A 117 -2.69 4.85 7.47
N GLY A 118 -1.76 4.02 7.94
CA GLY A 118 -1.60 3.68 9.35
C GLY A 118 -1.19 4.91 10.16
N LEU A 119 -1.92 5.22 11.22
CA LEU A 119 -1.60 6.32 12.14
C LEU A 119 -0.26 6.10 12.87
N ASP A 120 0.17 4.85 12.98
CA ASP A 120 1.43 4.42 13.59
C ASP A 120 2.60 4.24 12.60
N ALA A 121 2.37 4.43 11.30
CA ALA A 121 3.42 4.37 10.28
C ALA A 121 4.57 5.37 10.52
N PRO A 122 4.32 6.62 10.98
CA PRO A 122 5.40 7.54 11.31
C PRO A 122 6.33 7.10 12.43
N GLN A 123 5.87 6.23 13.33
CA GLN A 123 6.66 5.73 14.45
C GLN A 123 7.33 4.40 14.11
N ARG A 124 6.69 3.56 13.29
CA ARG A 124 7.12 2.16 13.08
C ARG A 124 7.83 1.92 11.76
N PHE A 125 7.63 2.76 10.74
CA PHE A 125 8.14 2.55 9.39
C PHE A 125 9.04 3.70 8.91
N TYR A 126 8.57 4.94 8.97
CA TYR A 126 9.33 6.08 8.44
C TYR A 126 10.74 6.28 9.05
N PRO A 127 10.99 6.03 10.35
CA PRO A 127 12.34 6.16 10.91
C PRO A 127 13.34 5.21 10.24
N ASP A 128 12.96 3.95 10.03
CA ASP A 128 13.79 2.95 9.36
C ASP A 128 14.11 3.38 7.91
N VAL A 129 13.09 3.89 7.21
CA VAL A 129 13.25 4.39 5.83
C VAL A 129 14.24 5.55 5.77
N LEU A 130 14.08 6.55 6.65
CA LEU A 130 14.96 7.71 6.68
C LEU A 130 16.40 7.32 7.03
N GLU A 131 16.59 6.40 7.96
CA GLU A 131 17.90 5.86 8.31
C GLU A 131 18.56 5.17 7.12
N LEU A 132 17.82 4.29 6.43
CA LEU A 132 18.33 3.59 5.25
C LEU A 132 18.64 4.56 4.10
N MET A 133 17.78 5.55 3.84
CA MET A 133 18.05 6.59 2.84
C MET A 133 19.31 7.38 3.16
N GLN A 134 19.54 7.71 4.43
CA GLN A 134 20.74 8.42 4.86
C GLN A 134 21.99 7.53 4.76
N LYS A 135 21.84 6.22 5.00
CA LYS A 135 22.93 5.23 4.89
C LYS A 135 23.40 4.99 3.45
N TYR A 136 22.48 5.02 2.48
CA TYR A 136 22.75 4.78 1.05
C TYR A 136 22.72 6.06 0.21
N LYS A 137 23.09 7.20 0.80
CA LYS A 137 23.01 8.53 0.17
C LYS A 137 24.05 8.76 -0.93
N ASP A 138 25.06 7.90 -1.02
CA ASP A 138 26.21 8.00 -1.93
C ASP A 138 26.33 6.80 -2.88
#